data_AF-A0A3M1HZ52-F1
#
_entry.id   AF-A0A3M1HZ52-F1
#
_cell.length_a   1.000
_cell.length_b   1.000
_cell.length_c   1.000
_cell.angle_alpha   90.00
_cell.angle_beta   90.00
_cell.angle_gamma   90.00
#
_symmetry.space_group_name_H-M   'P 1'
#
loop_
_entity.id
_entity.type
_entity.pdbx_description
1 polymer ?
#
loop_
_entity_poly.entity_id
_entity_poly.type
_entity_poly.pdbx_seq_one_letter_code
_entity_poly.pdbx_strand_id
1 'polypeptide(L)'
;MTDLTRWEPMREMITLREAMDRLFDEAFTRPFGPLLSTQFPAIDMYQTDDDVVVKAALPGMKADDVQISVVGDVLTIKGEVQEKEEVKKRNYHLREQRYGAFERSIRLPTEVVADKAKAEFEDGILTITLPKAEEVRPKTITVKAK
;
A
#
# COMPACT_ATOMS: atom_id res chain seq x y z
N MET A 1 3.92 45.89 34.89
CA MET A 1 2.97 44.85 35.31
C MET A 1 2.19 44.44 34.07
N THR A 2 2.79 43.58 33.25
CA THR A 2 2.39 42.17 33.06
C THR A 2 1.16 42.09 32.15
N ASP A 3 1.41 42.14 30.84
CA ASP A 3 0.41 41.89 29.81
C ASP A 3 0.18 40.37 29.73
N LEU A 4 -0.93 39.92 30.31
CA LEU A 4 -1.37 38.53 30.25
C LEU A 4 -1.93 38.27 28.85
N THR A 5 -1.13 37.61 27.99
CA THR A 5 -1.62 37.00 26.76
C THR A 5 -2.72 35.98 27.10
N ARG A 6 -3.96 36.36 26.79
CA ARG A 6 -5.18 35.59 27.04
C ARG A 6 -5.18 34.30 26.23
N TRP A 7 -5.04 33.18 26.93
CA TRP A 7 -5.23 31.83 26.41
C TRP A 7 -6.70 31.65 26.00
N GLU A 8 -6.96 31.50 24.69
CA GLU A 8 -8.28 31.25 24.10
C GLU A 8 -8.34 29.78 23.60
N PRO A 9 -8.75 28.81 24.44
CA PRO A 9 -8.68 27.37 24.15
C PRO A 9 -9.68 26.88 23.09
N MET A 10 -10.51 27.76 22.53
CA MET A 10 -11.63 27.43 21.65
C MET A 10 -11.39 27.85 20.18
N ARG A 11 -10.14 28.07 19.77
CA ARG A 11 -9.77 28.40 18.38
C ARG A 11 -9.20 27.24 17.55
N GLU A 12 -9.08 26.05 18.13
CA GLU A 12 -8.66 24.83 17.42
C GLU A 12 -9.76 23.75 17.40
N MET A 13 -11.01 24.14 17.57
CA MET A 13 -12.12 23.19 17.39
C MET A 13 -12.45 23.13 15.91
N ILE A 14 -11.68 22.33 15.15
CA ILE A 14 -12.07 21.91 13.81
C ILE A 14 -13.49 21.38 13.94
N THR A 15 -14.43 21.98 13.22
CA THR A 15 -15.82 21.52 13.31
C THR A 15 -15.87 20.09 12.77
N LEU A 16 -16.75 19.25 13.34
CA LEU A 16 -16.93 17.88 12.85
C LEU A 16 -17.21 17.87 11.33
N ARG A 17 -17.87 18.92 10.84
CA ARG A 17 -18.14 19.15 9.42
C ARG A 17 -16.85 19.38 8.61
N GLU A 18 -15.96 20.27 9.04
CA GLU A 18 -14.68 20.51 8.35
C GLU A 18 -13.73 19.31 8.43
N ALA A 19 -13.76 18.56 9.53
CA ALA A 19 -13.01 17.31 9.66
C ALA A 19 -13.54 16.25 8.68
N MET A 20 -14.86 16.16 8.51
CA MET A 20 -15.50 15.28 7.53
C MET A 20 -15.24 15.73 6.10
N ASP A 21 -15.29 17.03 5.80
CA ASP A 21 -15.02 17.57 4.46
C ASP A 21 -13.56 17.31 4.05
N ARG A 22 -12.59 17.48 4.96
CA ARG A 22 -11.19 17.08 4.70
C ARG A 22 -11.00 15.59 4.50
N LEU A 23 -11.66 14.74 5.30
CA LEU A 23 -11.63 13.28 5.11
C LEU A 23 -12.24 12.86 3.77
N PHE A 24 -13.29 13.56 3.32
CA PHE A 24 -13.92 13.32 2.02
C PHE A 24 -13.02 13.75 0.85
N ASP A 25 -12.39 14.92 0.94
CA ASP A 25 -11.41 15.39 -0.06
C ASP A 25 -10.15 14.51 -0.10
N GLU A 26 -9.69 14.02 1.05
CA GLU A 26 -8.55 13.09 1.15
C GLU A 26 -8.92 11.69 0.60
N ALA A 27 -10.18 11.26 0.76
CA ALA A 27 -10.72 10.05 0.12
C ALA A 27 -10.90 10.18 -1.39
N PHE A 28 -11.11 11.40 -1.91
CA PHE A 28 -11.23 11.66 -3.35
C PHE A 28 -9.86 11.75 -4.05
N THR A 29 -8.83 12.20 -3.32
CA THR A 29 -7.44 12.31 -3.82
C THR A 29 -6.58 11.06 -3.56
N ARG A 30 -6.99 10.17 -2.63
CA ARG A 30 -6.42 8.82 -2.44
C ARG A 30 -7.51 7.75 -2.67
N PRO A 31 -7.48 6.99 -3.77
CA PRO A 31 -8.57 6.08 -4.14
C PRO A 31 -8.60 4.75 -3.34
N PHE A 32 -8.15 4.71 -2.09
CA PHE A 32 -8.01 3.45 -1.33
C PHE A 32 -8.48 3.55 0.13
N GLY A 33 -9.75 3.15 0.37
CA GLY A 33 -10.20 2.42 1.57
C GLY A 33 -10.14 3.10 2.95
N PRO A 34 -10.87 2.58 3.96
CA PRO A 34 -11.10 3.25 5.24
C PRO A 34 -9.81 3.37 6.08
N LEU A 35 -9.70 4.50 6.78
CA LEU A 35 -8.60 4.97 7.62
C LEU A 35 -8.16 4.04 8.78
N LEU A 36 -8.67 2.82 8.88
CA LEU A 36 -8.44 1.87 9.98
C LEU A 36 -8.17 0.42 9.53
N SER A 37 -8.06 0.12 8.23
CA SER A 37 -7.47 -1.16 7.83
C SER A 37 -5.96 -1.03 7.96
N THR A 38 -5.39 -1.69 8.97
CA THR A 38 -3.94 -1.83 8.98
C THR A 38 -3.55 -2.59 7.72
N GLN A 39 -2.74 -1.97 6.86
CA GLN A 39 -2.50 -2.47 5.52
C GLN A 39 -1.63 -3.74 5.57
N PHE A 40 -2.26 -4.91 5.39
CA PHE A 40 -1.58 -6.20 5.26
C PHE A 40 -1.77 -6.74 3.84
N PRO A 41 -0.76 -7.40 3.24
CA PRO A 41 0.61 -7.58 3.75
C PRO A 41 1.37 -6.26 3.84
N ALA A 42 2.46 -6.19 4.60
CA ALA A 42 3.39 -5.06 4.51
C ALA A 42 4.10 -5.10 3.14
N ILE A 43 4.31 -3.94 2.51
CA ILE A 43 4.83 -3.85 1.15
C ILE A 43 5.90 -2.76 1.08
N ASP A 44 7.01 -3.09 0.43
CA ASP A 44 8.00 -2.14 -0.08
C ASP A 44 7.89 -2.05 -1.60
N MET A 45 8.00 -0.85 -2.15
CA MET A 45 8.01 -0.62 -3.60
C MET A 45 9.11 0.36 -3.96
N TYR A 46 9.91 0.01 -4.95
CA TYR A 46 10.95 0.86 -5.50
C TYR A 46 11.07 0.63 -7.02
N GLN A 47 11.78 1.51 -7.69
CA GLN A 47 12.05 1.40 -9.12
C GLN A 47 13.55 1.40 -9.39
N THR A 48 13.98 0.59 -10.34
CA THR A 48 15.30 0.66 -10.97
C THR A 48 15.18 1.50 -12.24
N ASP A 49 16.18 1.51 -13.13
CA ASP A 49 16.05 2.16 -14.43
C ASP A 49 14.99 1.47 -15.30
N ASP A 50 15.01 0.13 -15.32
CA ASP A 50 14.20 -0.69 -16.23
C ASP A 50 12.95 -1.30 -15.58
N ASP A 51 12.89 -1.45 -14.25
CA ASP A 51 11.83 -2.20 -13.57
C ASP A 51 11.18 -1.43 -12.41
N VAL A 52 9.95 -1.80 -12.07
CA VAL A 52 9.33 -1.57 -10.77
C VAL A 52 9.40 -2.87 -9.98
N VAL A 53 9.91 -2.81 -8.75
CA VAL A 53 10.02 -3.96 -7.86
C VAL A 53 9.12 -3.75 -6.65
N VAL A 54 8.29 -4.74 -6.37
CA VAL A 54 7.37 -4.78 -5.23
C VAL A 54 7.72 -5.98 -4.37
N LYS A 55 7.95 -5.75 -3.07
CA LYS A 55 8.19 -6.81 -2.08
C LYS A 55 7.06 -6.83 -1.07
N ALA A 56 6.45 -7.98 -0.85
CA ALA A 56 5.37 -8.17 0.12
C ALA A 56 5.74 -9.21 1.18
N ALA A 57 5.60 -8.85 2.46
CA ALA A 57 5.84 -9.76 3.57
C ALA A 57 4.61 -10.64 3.84
N LEU A 58 4.76 -11.93 3.54
CA LEU A 58 3.72 -12.97 3.61
C LEU A 58 4.25 -14.22 4.36
N PRO A 59 4.68 -14.08 5.62
CA PRO A 59 5.26 -15.19 6.37
C PRO A 59 4.23 -16.30 6.62
N GLY A 60 4.68 -17.56 6.52
CA GLY A 60 3.87 -18.74 6.82
C GLY A 60 2.89 -19.15 5.72
N MET A 61 2.88 -18.46 4.58
CA MET A 61 2.11 -18.83 3.38
C MET A 61 2.96 -19.66 2.41
N LYS A 62 2.31 -20.44 1.56
CA LYS A 62 2.94 -21.04 0.38
C LYS A 62 2.71 -20.14 -0.83
N ALA A 63 3.57 -20.23 -1.83
CA ALA A 63 3.43 -19.49 -3.08
C ALA A 63 2.06 -19.74 -3.75
N ASP A 64 1.57 -20.99 -3.69
CA ASP A 64 0.28 -21.39 -4.27
C ASP A 64 -0.94 -20.75 -3.60
N ASP A 65 -0.78 -20.22 -2.38
CA ASP A 65 -1.85 -19.55 -1.61
C ASP A 65 -1.95 -18.06 -1.94
N VAL A 66 -1.12 -17.56 -2.86
CA VAL A 66 -1.02 -16.13 -3.20
C VAL A 66 -1.39 -15.91 -4.66
N GLN A 67 -2.33 -14.99 -4.88
CA GLN A 67 -2.76 -14.57 -6.21
C GLN A 67 -2.31 -13.13 -6.47
N ILE A 68 -1.75 -12.91 -7.66
CA ILE A 68 -1.24 -11.62 -8.10
C ILE A 68 -1.94 -11.25 -9.41
N SER A 69 -2.42 -10.02 -9.51
CA SER A 69 -2.97 -9.49 -10.76
C SER A 69 -2.55 -8.05 -10.98
N VAL A 70 -2.39 -7.67 -12.25
CA VAL A 70 -2.14 -6.30 -12.66
C VAL A 70 -3.23 -5.89 -13.64
N VAL A 71 -3.94 -4.80 -13.35
CA VAL A 71 -4.96 -4.23 -14.23
C VAL A 71 -4.67 -2.75 -14.38
N GLY A 72 -4.29 -2.33 -15.60
CA GLY A 72 -3.79 -0.99 -15.84
C GLY A 72 -2.53 -0.71 -15.02
N ASP A 73 -2.58 0.33 -14.19
CA ASP A 73 -1.51 0.73 -13.27
C ASP A 73 -1.69 0.17 -11.85
N VAL A 74 -2.63 -0.76 -11.61
CA VAL A 74 -2.93 -1.29 -10.28
C VAL A 74 -2.44 -2.73 -10.15
N LEU A 75 -1.51 -2.96 -9.22
CA LEU A 75 -1.09 -4.28 -8.77
C LEU A 75 -1.95 -4.70 -7.57
N THR A 76 -2.53 -5.88 -7.63
CA THR A 76 -3.33 -6.46 -6.55
C THR A 76 -2.72 -7.77 -6.08
N ILE A 77 -2.54 -7.91 -4.77
CA ILE A 77 -2.05 -9.11 -4.10
C ILE A 77 -3.17 -9.63 -3.20
N LYS A 78 -3.59 -10.87 -3.43
CA LYS A 78 -4.63 -11.55 -2.65
C LYS A 78 -4.10 -12.86 -2.09
N GLY A 79 -4.68 -13.30 -0.99
CA GLY A 79 -4.39 -14.60 -0.41
C GLY A 79 -5.14 -14.80 0.91
N GLU A 80 -4.92 -15.94 1.54
CA GLU A 80 -5.53 -16.27 2.82
C GLU A 80 -4.50 -16.87 3.78
N VAL A 81 -4.34 -16.24 4.94
CA VAL A 81 -3.47 -16.76 6.00
C VAL A 81 -4.30 -17.68 6.89
N GLN A 82 -4.08 -19.00 6.81
CA GLN A 82 -4.81 -19.96 7.63
C GLN A 82 -4.32 -19.98 9.08
N GLU A 83 -5.25 -19.99 10.03
CA GLU A 83 -4.96 -20.26 11.43
C GLU A 83 -4.81 -21.78 11.63
N LYS A 84 -3.58 -22.26 11.86
CA LYS A 84 -3.28 -23.70 11.98
C LYS A 84 -3.82 -24.36 13.26
N GLU A 85 -4.27 -23.59 14.25
CA GLU A 85 -4.73 -24.13 15.52
C GLU A 85 -6.02 -23.47 16.01
N GLU A 86 -7.13 -24.18 15.83
CA GLU A 86 -8.42 -23.87 16.42
C GLU A 86 -8.47 -24.34 17.89
N VAL A 87 -7.56 -23.86 18.75
CA VAL A 87 -7.68 -24.13 20.19
C VAL A 87 -8.77 -23.21 20.74
N LYS A 88 -9.99 -23.73 20.81
CA LYS A 88 -11.24 -23.04 21.22
C LYS A 88 -11.19 -22.35 22.61
N LYS A 89 -10.11 -22.53 23.38
CA LYS A 89 -9.83 -21.89 24.66
C LYS A 89 -8.36 -21.48 24.75
N ARG A 90 -8.01 -20.30 24.24
CA ARG A 90 -6.70 -19.65 24.46
C ARG A 90 -6.89 -18.37 25.25
N ASN A 91 -6.16 -18.22 26.35
CA ASN A 91 -6.04 -16.96 27.07
C ASN A 91 -4.89 -16.16 26.45
N TYR A 92 -5.16 -15.49 25.32
CA TYR A 92 -4.15 -14.62 24.71
C TYR A 92 -3.87 -13.44 25.65
N HIS A 93 -2.60 -13.23 25.98
CA HIS A 93 -2.15 -11.99 26.62
C HIS A 93 -2.02 -10.85 25.60
N LEU A 94 -1.67 -11.18 24.35
CA LEU A 94 -1.57 -10.28 23.20
C LEU A 94 -1.69 -11.09 21.90
N ARG A 95 -2.35 -10.55 20.88
CA ARG A 95 -2.52 -11.19 19.56
C ARG A 95 -2.37 -10.17 18.44
N GLU A 96 -1.20 -10.14 17.81
CA GLU A 96 -0.86 -9.18 16.73
C GLU A 96 -0.77 -9.85 15.35
N GLN A 97 -0.63 -11.18 15.31
CA GLN A 97 -0.61 -11.94 14.06
C GLN A 97 -1.99 -11.88 13.37
N ARG A 98 -1.96 -11.73 12.05
CA ARG A 98 -3.16 -11.70 11.22
C ARG A 98 -3.44 -13.05 10.60
N TYR A 99 -4.73 -13.38 10.56
CA TYR A 99 -5.26 -14.57 9.91
C TYR A 99 -6.49 -14.17 9.09
N GLY A 100 -6.82 -14.99 8.10
CA GLY A 100 -7.93 -14.77 7.18
C GLY A 100 -7.50 -14.22 5.82
N ALA A 101 -8.50 -13.97 4.98
CA ALA A 101 -8.32 -13.46 3.63
C ALA A 101 -7.84 -12.00 3.64
N PHE A 102 -6.96 -11.67 2.71
CA PHE A 102 -6.52 -10.31 2.47
C PHE A 102 -6.54 -9.99 0.97
N GLU A 103 -6.68 -8.70 0.70
CA GLU A 103 -6.57 -8.12 -0.63
C GLU A 103 -5.92 -6.74 -0.46
N ARG A 104 -4.74 -6.57 -1.06
CA ARG A 104 -4.03 -5.29 -1.07
C ARG A 104 -3.76 -4.88 -2.51
N SER A 105 -4.34 -3.75 -2.88
CA SER A 105 -4.11 -3.12 -4.17
C SER A 105 -3.24 -1.88 -4.00
N ILE A 106 -2.23 -1.75 -4.85
CA ILE A 106 -1.30 -0.62 -4.87
C ILE A 106 -1.17 -0.09 -6.30
N ARG A 107 -1.10 1.23 -6.43
CA ARG A 107 -0.86 1.89 -7.72
C ARG A 107 0.64 1.87 -8.02
N LEU A 108 0.99 1.43 -9.21
CA LEU A 108 2.33 1.45 -9.75
C LEU A 108 2.68 2.88 -10.16
N PRO A 109 3.94 3.31 -9.98
CA PRO A 109 4.37 4.68 -10.29
C PRO A 109 4.46 4.95 -11.80
N THR A 110 4.41 3.90 -12.62
CA THR A 110 4.61 3.96 -14.06
C THR A 110 3.92 2.78 -14.73
N GLU A 111 3.75 2.86 -16.04
CA GLU A 111 3.19 1.80 -16.85
C GLU A 111 4.19 0.64 -16.99
N VAL A 112 3.70 -0.59 -16.85
CA VAL A 112 4.53 -1.80 -16.83
C VAL A 112 4.02 -2.82 -17.85
N VAL A 113 4.92 -3.68 -18.32
CA VAL A 113 4.59 -4.80 -19.20
C VAL A 113 4.25 -6.01 -18.34
N ALA A 114 2.98 -6.11 -17.92
CA ALA A 114 2.49 -7.16 -17.01
C ALA A 114 2.77 -8.58 -17.51
N ASP A 115 2.72 -8.82 -18.82
CA ASP A 115 2.99 -10.15 -19.43
C ASP A 115 4.44 -10.64 -19.21
N LYS A 116 5.36 -9.72 -18.93
CA LYS A 116 6.77 -10.02 -18.66
C LYS A 116 7.11 -9.95 -17.16
N ALA A 117 6.11 -9.82 -16.31
CA ALA A 117 6.29 -9.81 -14.87
C ALA A 117 6.92 -11.13 -14.38
N LYS A 118 7.80 -11.02 -13.39
CA LYS A 118 8.35 -12.17 -12.67
C LYS A 118 7.92 -12.08 -11.21
N ALA A 119 7.51 -13.20 -10.65
CA ALA A 119 7.16 -13.33 -9.24
C ALA A 119 7.96 -14.47 -8.62
N GLU A 120 8.65 -14.17 -7.52
CA GLU A 120 9.48 -15.11 -6.78
C GLU A 120 9.07 -15.08 -5.31
N PHE A 121 8.99 -16.24 -4.67
CA PHE A 121 8.59 -16.36 -3.27
C PHE A 121 9.63 -17.14 -2.48
N GLU A 122 10.33 -16.43 -1.60
CA GLU A 122 11.44 -16.99 -0.81
C GLU A 122 11.33 -16.48 0.63
N ASP A 123 11.48 -17.38 1.60
CA ASP A 123 11.50 -17.07 3.03
C ASP A 123 10.32 -16.21 3.53
N GLY A 124 9.13 -16.39 2.93
CA GLY A 124 7.93 -15.64 3.29
C GLY A 124 7.90 -14.21 2.72
N ILE A 125 8.77 -13.89 1.76
CA ILE A 125 8.76 -12.64 1.02
C ILE A 125 8.42 -12.92 -0.44
N LEU A 126 7.34 -12.29 -0.91
CA LEU A 126 6.99 -12.26 -2.32
C LEU A 126 7.72 -11.08 -2.98
N THR A 127 8.53 -11.35 -4.00
CA THR A 127 9.19 -10.33 -4.83
C THR A 127 8.57 -10.35 -6.23
N ILE A 128 8.02 -9.23 -6.65
CA ILE A 128 7.40 -9.03 -7.96
C ILE A 128 8.23 -8.01 -8.72
N THR A 129 8.78 -8.42 -9.86
CA THR A 129 9.58 -7.57 -10.76
C THR A 129 8.77 -7.31 -12.01
N LEU A 130 8.47 -6.04 -12.26
CA LEU A 130 7.60 -5.55 -13.33
C LEU A 130 8.43 -4.67 -14.28
N PRO A 131 8.76 -5.14 -15.49
CA PRO A 131 9.46 -4.32 -16.47
C PRO A 131 8.63 -3.10 -16.86
N LYS A 132 9.25 -1.92 -16.90
CA LYS A 132 8.59 -0.69 -17.34
C LYS A 132 8.28 -0.75 -18.83
N ALA A 133 7.20 -0.10 -19.24
CA ALA A 133 6.89 0.08 -20.65
C ALA A 133 7.94 1.00 -21.32
N GLU A 134 8.37 0.66 -22.54
CA GLU A 134 9.41 1.41 -23.27
C GLU A 134 9.03 2.89 -23.49
N GLU A 135 7.73 3.20 -23.56
CA GLU A 135 7.22 4.55 -23.75
C GLU A 135 7.53 5.50 -22.58
N VAL A 136 7.89 4.96 -21.41
CA VAL A 136 8.16 5.74 -20.19
C VAL A 136 9.65 6.06 -20.01
N ARG A 137 10.51 5.66 -20.95
CA ARG A 137 11.93 6.05 -20.92
C ARG A 137 12.06 7.58 -21.12
N PRO A 138 12.91 8.28 -20.33
CA PRO A 138 13.06 9.72 -20.44
C PRO A 138 13.43 10.14 -21.86
N LYS A 139 12.57 10.93 -22.51
CA LYS A 139 12.88 11.54 -23.81
C LYS A 139 13.64 12.84 -23.57
N THR A 140 14.88 12.90 -24.03
CA THR A 140 15.68 14.14 -23.99
C THR A 140 15.04 15.19 -24.90
N ILE A 141 14.57 16.30 -24.32
CA ILE A 141 14.09 17.46 -25.07
C ILE A 141 15.26 18.42 -25.27
N THR A 142 15.77 18.52 -26.49
CA THR A 142 16.78 19.53 -26.83
C THR A 142 16.12 20.90 -26.95
N VAL A 143 16.48 21.83 -26.07
CA VAL A 143 16.04 23.23 -26.14
C VAL A 143 16.75 23.90 -27.31
N LYS A 144 15.99 24.41 -28.30
CA LYS A 144 16.52 25.27 -29.36
C LYS A 144 16.29 26.74 -28.98
N ALA A 145 17.35 27.55 -29.04
CA ALA A 145 17.26 29.00 -28.90
C ALA A 145 16.53 29.62 -30.10
N LYS A 146 15.77 30.69 -29.85
CA LYS A 146 15.06 31.46 -30.86
C LYS A 146 15.91 32.61 -31.36
#